data_AF-A0A2W6CF84-F1
#
_entry.id   AF-A0A2W6CF84-F1
#
_cell.length_a   1.000
_cell.length_b   1.000
_cell.length_c   1.000
_cell.angle_alpha   90.00
_cell.angle_beta   90.00
_cell.angle_gamma   90.00
#
_symmetry.space_group_name_H-M   'P 1'
#
loop_
_entity.id
_entity.type
_entity.pdbx_description
1 polymer ?
#
loop_
_entity_poly.entity_id
_entity_poly.type
_entity_poly.pdbx_seq_one_letter_code
_entity_poly.pdbx_strand_id
1 'polypeptide(L)'
;MADLHALVADLVAEGDELDRTVASLPECDWGLATPAAGWSIAYQIGHLAWTDDVAMLAASDPARFQLEIERALASYDGFVDRAAAERAAQAPAQLLAGWRTGRTALATALAAVPAGVKLPWFGPPMSAASMATARLMETWAHGQDVCDALGVRRAPTARLRHVAHIGARTRDFAYLLHDRRVPAE
;
A
#
# COMPACT_ATOMS: atom_id res chain seq x y z
N MET A 1 -7.27 -9.59 -20.09
CA MET A 1 -6.36 -9.33 -18.95
C MET A 1 -6.28 -7.83 -18.77
N ALA A 2 -6.30 -7.34 -17.53
CA ALA A 2 -6.05 -5.92 -17.27
C ALA A 2 -4.63 -5.58 -17.78
N ASP A 3 -4.50 -4.43 -18.43
CA ASP A 3 -3.20 -3.93 -18.88
C ASP A 3 -2.37 -3.54 -17.65
N LEU A 4 -1.32 -4.33 -17.37
CA LEU A 4 -0.43 -4.13 -16.23
C LEU A 4 0.25 -2.75 -16.29
N HIS A 5 0.62 -2.28 -17.48
CA HIS A 5 1.29 -0.99 -17.61
C HIS A 5 0.35 0.15 -17.23
N ALA A 6 -0.90 0.10 -17.69
CA ALA A 6 -1.94 1.06 -17.30
C ALA A 6 -2.22 1.02 -15.79
N LEU A 7 -2.27 -0.16 -15.17
CA LEU A 7 -2.45 -0.30 -13.71
C LEU A 7 -1.28 0.30 -12.92
N VAL A 8 -0.04 0.07 -13.36
CA VAL A 8 1.15 0.65 -12.73
C VAL A 8 1.16 2.18 -12.91
N ALA A 9 0.77 2.69 -14.08
CA ALA A 9 0.63 4.13 -14.29
C ALA A 9 -0.43 4.76 -13.37
N ASP A 10 -1.57 4.10 -13.18
CA ASP A 10 -2.60 4.54 -12.23
C ASP A 10 -2.09 4.51 -10.77
N LEU A 11 -1.31 3.50 -10.38
CA LEU A 11 -0.66 3.42 -9.06
C LEU A 11 0.32 4.59 -8.85
N VAL A 12 1.17 4.89 -9.84
CA VAL A 12 2.11 6.02 -9.77
C VAL A 12 1.35 7.33 -9.61
N ALA A 13 0.32 7.57 -10.44
CA ALA A 13 -0.47 8.78 -10.39
C ALA A 13 -1.20 8.97 -9.04
N GLU A 14 -1.67 7.89 -8.42
CA GLU A 14 -2.28 7.91 -7.09
C GLU A 14 -1.25 8.30 -6.01
N GLY A 15 -0.04 7.72 -6.08
CA GLY A 15 1.07 8.07 -5.19
C GLY A 15 1.53 9.52 -5.34
N ASP A 16 1.58 10.04 -6.56
CA ASP A 16 1.99 11.42 -6.85
C ASP A 16 0.97 12.48 -6.40
N GLU A 17 -0.30 12.09 -6.30
CA GLU A 17 -1.33 12.94 -5.70
C GLU A 17 -1.13 13.04 -4.19
N LEU A 18 -0.92 11.91 -3.51
CA LEU A 18 -0.66 11.90 -2.07
C LEU A 18 0.68 12.58 -1.73
N ASP A 19 1.72 12.36 -2.53
CA ASP A 19 3.02 13.03 -2.40
C ASP A 19 2.87 14.56 -2.39
N ARG A 20 2.14 15.13 -3.35
CA ARG A 20 1.88 16.57 -3.42
C ARG A 20 1.14 17.09 -2.20
N THR A 21 0.21 16.31 -1.65
CA THR A 21 -0.51 16.67 -0.42
C THR A 21 0.42 16.79 0.78
N VAL A 22 1.38 15.88 0.93
CA VAL A 22 2.27 15.86 2.11
C VAL A 22 3.57 16.64 1.93
N ALA A 23 4.01 16.90 0.70
CA ALA A 23 5.32 17.49 0.40
C ALA A 23 5.52 18.91 0.93
N SER A 24 4.45 19.69 1.08
CA SER A 24 4.50 21.06 1.60
C SER A 24 4.11 21.18 3.07
N LEU A 25 3.84 20.06 3.76
CA LEU A 25 3.45 20.10 5.15
C LEU A 25 4.61 20.53 6.04
N PRO A 26 4.39 21.45 7.00
CA PRO A 26 5.29 21.67 8.12
C PRO A 26 5.59 20.36 8.86
N GLU A 27 6.80 20.18 9.38
CA GLU A 27 7.17 18.94 10.09
C GLU A 27 6.25 18.61 11.27
N CYS A 28 5.72 19.63 11.97
CA CYS A 28 4.78 19.42 13.08
C CYS A 28 3.47 18.76 12.63
N ASP A 29 3.05 18.99 11.39
CA ASP A 29 1.76 18.51 10.88
C ASP A 29 1.82 17.01 10.55
N TRP A 30 3.02 16.44 10.36
CA TRP A 30 3.20 15.00 10.20
C TRP A 30 2.77 14.21 11.45
N GLY A 31 2.71 14.86 12.61
CA GLY A 31 2.21 14.29 13.86
C GLY A 31 0.68 14.33 14.01
N LEU A 32 -0.07 14.98 13.10
CA LEU A 32 -1.52 15.06 13.18
C LEU A 32 -2.16 13.68 13.15
N ALA A 33 -3.10 13.46 14.06
CA ALA A 33 -3.89 12.23 14.10
C ALA A 33 -4.81 12.13 12.89
N THR A 34 -4.93 10.92 12.36
CA THR A 34 -5.83 10.60 11.25
C THR A 34 -7.08 9.88 11.78
N PRO A 35 -8.14 9.69 10.97
CA PRO A 35 -9.30 8.92 11.38
C PRO A 35 -8.97 7.47 11.80
N ALA A 36 -7.91 6.89 11.25
CA ALA A 36 -7.37 5.63 11.74
C ALA A 36 -6.78 5.81 13.16
N ALA A 37 -7.44 5.18 14.14
CA ALA A 37 -7.09 5.33 15.54
C ALA A 37 -5.62 4.96 15.82
N GLY A 38 -4.89 5.88 16.45
CA GLY A 38 -3.47 5.72 16.78
C GLY A 38 -2.50 6.03 15.64
N TRP A 39 -2.99 6.34 14.44
CA TRP A 39 -2.13 6.60 13.27
C TRP A 39 -2.06 8.09 12.99
N SER A 40 -0.84 8.63 12.96
CA SER A 40 -0.56 9.98 12.47
C SER A 40 -0.35 10.00 10.95
N ILE A 41 -0.26 11.18 10.34
CA ILE A 41 0.15 11.32 8.93
C ILE A 41 1.50 10.61 8.68
N ALA A 42 2.49 10.76 9.56
CA ALA A 42 3.76 10.04 9.47
C ALA A 42 3.56 8.52 9.52
N TYR A 43 2.62 8.04 10.33
CA TYR A 43 2.31 6.62 10.39
C TYR A 43 1.68 6.10 9.09
N GLN A 44 0.75 6.85 8.50
CA GLN A 44 0.14 6.52 7.21
C GLN A 44 1.21 6.38 6.11
N ILE A 45 2.11 7.37 5.99
CA ILE A 45 3.19 7.32 5.00
C ILE A 45 4.23 6.24 5.34
N GLY A 46 4.54 6.03 6.63
CA GLY A 46 5.42 4.96 7.11
C GLY A 46 4.92 3.57 6.75
N HIS A 47 3.62 3.34 6.93
CA HIS A 47 2.95 2.11 6.53
C HIS A 47 3.03 1.88 5.02
N LEU A 48 2.70 2.90 4.22
CA LEU A 48 2.80 2.83 2.76
C LEU A 48 4.23 2.53 2.30
N ALA A 49 5.22 3.25 2.85
CA ALA A 49 6.62 3.06 2.52
C ALA A 49 7.11 1.63 2.82
N TRP A 50 6.78 1.10 3.99
CA TRP A 50 7.15 -0.25 4.34
C TRP A 50 6.46 -1.30 3.46
N THR A 51 5.15 -1.16 3.25
CA THR A 51 4.39 -2.12 2.42
C THR A 51 4.79 -2.06 0.94
N ASP A 52 5.18 -0.90 0.42
CA ASP A 52 5.74 -0.75 -0.93
C ASP A 52 7.10 -1.46 -1.07
N ASP A 53 7.98 -1.35 -0.08
CA ASP A 53 9.27 -2.06 -0.05
C ASP A 53 9.05 -3.58 -0.04
N VAL A 54 8.09 -4.07 0.75
CA VAL A 54 7.75 -5.50 0.82
C VAL A 54 7.15 -6.00 -0.50
N ALA A 55 6.26 -5.23 -1.13
CA ALA A 55 5.72 -5.57 -2.45
C ALA A 55 6.80 -5.56 -3.54
N MET A 56 7.77 -4.65 -3.46
CA MET A 56 8.91 -4.59 -4.37
C MET A 56 9.80 -5.82 -4.20
N LEU A 57 10.07 -6.26 -2.97
CA LEU A 57 10.80 -7.50 -2.71
C LEU A 57 10.06 -8.72 -3.25
N ALA A 58 8.74 -8.81 -3.04
CA ALA A 58 7.94 -9.90 -3.60
C ALA A 58 8.03 -9.98 -5.14
N ALA A 59 8.16 -8.83 -5.81
CA ALA A 59 8.26 -8.75 -7.27
C ALA A 59 9.68 -9.00 -7.81
N SER A 60 10.72 -8.60 -7.08
CA SER A 60 12.11 -8.59 -7.58
C SER A 60 13.01 -9.67 -6.98
N ASP A 61 12.75 -10.09 -5.74
CA ASP A 61 13.53 -11.08 -5.00
C ASP A 61 12.61 -11.94 -4.10
N PRO A 62 11.86 -12.90 -4.70
CA PRO A 62 10.94 -13.76 -3.94
C PRO A 62 11.61 -14.57 -2.83
N ALA A 63 12.88 -14.93 -3.00
CA ALA A 63 13.64 -15.68 -2.00
C ALA A 63 13.94 -14.81 -0.77
N ARG A 64 14.36 -13.57 -0.98
CA ARG A 64 14.54 -12.61 0.11
C ARG A 64 13.21 -12.25 0.78
N PHE A 65 12.14 -12.04 0.00
CA PHE A 65 10.80 -11.82 0.55
C PHE A 65 10.44 -12.93 1.55
N GLN A 66 10.57 -14.20 1.14
CA GLN A 66 10.23 -15.34 1.98
C GLN A 66 11.02 -15.33 3.30
N LEU A 67 12.32 -15.08 3.22
CA LEU A 67 13.19 -15.01 4.39
C LEU A 67 12.81 -13.87 5.35
N GLU A 68 12.45 -12.69 4.82
CA GLU A 68 11.98 -11.58 5.66
C GLU A 68 10.62 -11.89 6.31
N ILE A 69 9.71 -12.55 5.61
CA ILE A 69 8.41 -12.94 6.19
C ILE A 69 8.59 -14.01 7.26
N GLU A 70 9.44 -15.00 7.05
CA GLU A 70 9.75 -16.01 8.07
C GLU A 70 10.35 -15.38 9.33
N ARG A 71 11.27 -14.43 9.17
CA ARG A 71 11.81 -13.64 10.29
C ARG A 71 10.72 -12.84 11.00
N ALA A 72 9.84 -12.19 10.24
CA ALA A 72 8.77 -11.37 10.77
C ALA A 72 7.74 -12.18 11.55
N LEU A 73 7.34 -13.35 11.03
CA LEU A 73 6.39 -14.26 11.69
C LEU A 73 6.98 -14.92 12.94
N ALA A 74 8.30 -15.12 13.00
CA ALA A 74 8.98 -15.61 14.20
C ALA A 74 9.05 -14.57 15.33
N SER A 75 8.86 -13.28 15.02
CA SER A 75 8.76 -12.19 15.98
C SER A 75 7.28 -11.89 16.23
N TYR A 76 6.75 -12.34 17.38
CA TYR A 76 5.39 -12.09 17.94
C TYR A 76 4.51 -11.01 17.27
N ASP A 77 3.19 -11.26 17.21
CA ASP A 77 2.11 -10.42 16.64
C ASP A 77 2.41 -8.91 16.51
N GLY A 78 2.05 -8.32 15.36
CA GLY A 78 2.16 -6.87 15.11
C GLY A 78 3.42 -6.41 14.36
N PHE A 79 4.09 -7.28 13.59
CA PHE A 79 5.31 -6.89 12.87
C PHE A 79 5.07 -5.77 11.84
N VAL A 80 3.92 -5.77 11.16
CA VAL A 80 3.50 -4.71 10.23
C VAL A 80 3.45 -3.38 10.96
N ASP A 81 2.79 -3.35 12.12
CA ASP A 81 2.61 -2.14 12.92
C ASP A 81 3.96 -1.63 13.47
N ARG A 82 4.84 -2.54 13.89
CA ARG A 82 6.21 -2.17 14.31
C ARG A 82 7.00 -1.57 13.17
N ALA A 83 6.99 -2.20 12.00
CA ALA A 83 7.76 -1.73 10.87
C ALA A 83 7.23 -0.40 10.31
N ALA A 84 5.92 -0.20 10.33
CA ALA A 84 5.29 1.09 10.03
C ALA A 84 5.70 2.16 11.06
N ALA A 85 5.70 1.83 12.36
CA ALA A 85 6.12 2.74 13.43
C ALA A 85 7.59 3.14 13.31
N GLU A 86 8.48 2.21 12.97
CA GLU A 86 9.91 2.47 12.74
C GLU A 86 10.12 3.48 11.60
N ARG A 87 9.35 3.35 10.50
CA ARG A 87 9.35 4.34 9.40
C ARG A 87 8.78 5.68 9.84
N ALA A 88 7.67 5.66 10.57
CA ALA A 88 6.99 6.86 11.06
C ALA A 88 7.85 7.68 12.04
N ALA A 89 8.80 7.05 12.72
CA ALA A 89 9.73 7.71 13.64
C ALA A 89 10.87 8.47 12.92
N GLN A 90 11.04 8.28 11.61
CA GLN A 90 12.02 9.02 10.82
C GLN A 90 11.61 10.49 10.68
N ALA A 91 12.59 11.37 10.42
CA ALA A 91 12.27 12.75 10.09
C ALA A 91 11.38 12.80 8.83
N PRO A 92 10.33 13.66 8.78
CA PRO A 92 9.40 13.76 7.66
C PRO A 92 10.05 13.79 6.27
N ALA A 93 11.12 14.57 6.11
CA ALA A 93 11.85 14.67 4.86
C ALA A 93 12.53 13.34 4.45
N GLN A 94 13.06 12.59 5.42
CA GLN A 94 13.69 11.29 5.18
C GLN A 94 12.64 10.24 4.84
N LEU A 95 11.52 10.22 5.57
CA LEU A 95 10.40 9.34 5.32
C LEU A 95 9.83 9.55 3.91
N LEU A 96 9.56 10.80 3.53
CA LEU A 96 9.05 11.15 2.21
C LEU A 96 10.03 10.77 1.08
N ALA A 97 11.32 11.03 1.25
CA ALA A 97 12.34 10.66 0.28
C ALA A 97 12.46 9.14 0.11
N GLY A 98 12.41 8.40 1.23
CA GLY A 98 12.39 6.94 1.23
C GLY A 98 11.17 6.39 0.50
N TRP A 99 9.99 6.91 0.81
CA TRP A 99 8.74 6.50 0.16
C TRP A 99 8.75 6.77 -1.36
N ARG A 100 9.22 7.94 -1.81
CA ARG A 100 9.39 8.27 -3.24
C ARG A 100 10.28 7.26 -3.96
N THR A 101 11.40 6.92 -3.33
CA THR A 101 12.35 5.92 -3.86
C THR A 101 11.69 4.55 -3.96
N GLY A 102 11.02 4.11 -2.89
CA GLY A 102 10.32 2.83 -2.81
C GLY A 102 9.22 2.70 -3.86
N ARG A 103 8.35 3.70 -4.02
CA ARG A 103 7.29 3.70 -5.05
C ARG A 103 7.85 3.58 -6.46
N THR A 104 8.95 4.28 -6.76
CA THR A 104 9.62 4.21 -8.07
C THR A 104 10.19 2.81 -8.33
N ALA A 105 10.84 2.21 -7.31
CA ALA A 105 11.37 0.86 -7.39
C ALA A 105 10.27 -0.18 -7.54
N LEU A 106 9.17 -0.06 -6.79
CA LEU A 106 8.00 -0.93 -6.88
C LEU A 106 7.37 -0.88 -8.27
N ALA A 107 7.13 0.31 -8.82
CA ALA A 107 6.56 0.45 -10.15
C ALA A 107 7.42 -0.23 -11.22
N THR A 108 8.74 -0.06 -11.11
CA THR A 108 9.72 -0.70 -11.99
C THR A 108 9.69 -2.22 -11.85
N ALA A 109 9.70 -2.73 -10.62
CA ALA A 109 9.69 -4.16 -10.34
C ALA A 109 8.41 -4.83 -10.85
N LEU A 110 7.25 -4.22 -10.62
CA LEU A 110 5.96 -4.73 -11.10
C LEU A 110 5.89 -4.79 -12.62
N ALA A 111 6.37 -3.75 -13.31
CA ALA A 111 6.39 -3.72 -14.77
C ALA A 111 7.33 -4.77 -15.39
N ALA A 112 8.34 -5.22 -14.64
CA ALA A 112 9.30 -6.23 -15.09
C ALA A 112 8.83 -7.68 -14.84
N VAL A 113 7.71 -7.91 -14.11
CA VAL A 113 7.23 -9.26 -13.81
C VAL A 113 6.76 -9.94 -15.11
N PRO A 114 7.30 -11.13 -15.45
CA PRO A 114 6.86 -11.85 -16.64
C PRO A 114 5.37 -12.23 -16.57
N ALA A 115 4.70 -12.22 -17.71
CA ALA A 115 3.28 -12.58 -17.79
C ALA A 115 3.03 -13.98 -17.23
N GLY A 116 2.00 -14.12 -16.37
CA GLY A 116 1.62 -15.38 -15.75
C GLY A 116 2.39 -15.72 -14.46
N VAL A 117 3.47 -15.00 -14.12
CA VAL A 117 4.19 -15.20 -12.86
C VAL A 117 3.36 -14.68 -11.69
N LYS A 118 3.33 -15.46 -10.61
CA LYS A 118 2.70 -15.10 -9.34
C LYS A 118 3.75 -14.64 -8.35
N LEU A 119 3.43 -13.58 -7.63
CA LEU A 119 4.22 -13.00 -6.56
C LEU A 119 3.82 -13.66 -5.24
N PRO A 120 4.79 -14.04 -4.38
CA PRO A 120 4.47 -14.45 -3.02
C PRO A 120 3.85 -13.28 -2.25
N TRP A 121 2.96 -13.58 -1.30
CA TRP A 121 2.37 -12.58 -0.43
C TRP A 121 1.96 -13.19 0.91
N PHE A 122 1.56 -12.36 1.88
CA PHE A 122 1.04 -12.80 3.18
C PHE A 122 -0.20 -13.69 3.08
N GLY A 123 -0.99 -13.46 2.03
CA GLY A 123 -2.14 -14.28 1.67
C GLY A 123 -1.84 -15.15 0.45
N PRO A 124 -2.88 -15.54 -0.31
CA PRO A 124 -2.68 -16.26 -1.56
C PRO A 124 -1.73 -15.50 -2.52
N PRO A 125 -0.86 -16.20 -3.26
CA PRO A 125 0.02 -15.56 -4.25
C PRO A 125 -0.76 -14.71 -5.26
N MET A 126 -0.26 -13.51 -5.52
CA MET A 126 -0.93 -12.52 -6.36
C MET A 126 -0.34 -12.47 -7.77
N SER A 127 -1.13 -12.08 -8.77
CA SER A 127 -0.54 -11.62 -10.04
C SER A 127 0.06 -10.22 -9.86
N ALA A 128 0.98 -9.80 -10.73
CA ALA A 128 1.47 -8.41 -10.74
C ALA A 128 0.33 -7.38 -10.87
N ALA A 129 -0.68 -7.67 -11.69
CA ALA A 129 -1.86 -6.82 -11.84
C ALA A 129 -2.69 -6.72 -10.54
N SER A 130 -2.86 -7.84 -9.84
CA SER A 130 -3.52 -7.89 -8.53
C SER A 130 -2.73 -7.09 -7.48
N MET A 131 -1.41 -7.23 -7.47
CA MET A 131 -0.53 -6.47 -6.57
C MET A 131 -0.63 -4.97 -6.84
N ALA A 132 -0.53 -4.54 -8.10
CA ALA A 132 -0.67 -3.13 -8.48
C ALA A 132 -2.03 -2.56 -8.07
N THR A 133 -3.11 -3.32 -8.26
CA THR A 133 -4.47 -2.93 -7.86
C THR A 133 -4.59 -2.81 -6.34
N ALA A 134 -4.02 -3.74 -5.58
CA ALA A 134 -4.01 -3.71 -4.12
C ALA A 134 -3.22 -2.50 -3.60
N ARG A 135 -1.99 -2.26 -4.11
CA ARG A 135 -1.18 -1.11 -3.72
C ARG A 135 -1.82 0.23 -4.08
N LEU A 136 -2.56 0.30 -5.18
CA LEU A 136 -3.33 1.49 -5.54
C LEU A 136 -4.44 1.74 -4.52
N MET A 137 -5.19 0.70 -4.15
CA MET A 137 -6.24 0.80 -3.13
C MET A 137 -5.67 1.23 -1.77
N GLU A 138 -4.55 0.64 -1.35
CA GLU A 138 -3.86 1.00 -0.10
C GLU A 138 -3.44 2.48 -0.13
N THR A 139 -2.80 2.92 -1.21
CA THR A 139 -2.39 4.33 -1.38
C THR A 139 -3.58 5.27 -1.33
N TRP A 140 -4.70 4.88 -1.97
CA TRP A 140 -5.92 5.66 -1.96
C TRP A 140 -6.53 5.76 -0.55
N ALA A 141 -6.63 4.64 0.17
CA ALA A 141 -7.23 4.56 1.50
C ALA A 141 -6.42 5.35 2.53
N HIS A 142 -5.12 5.11 2.63
CA HIS A 142 -4.23 5.85 3.53
C HIS A 142 -4.12 7.32 3.12
N GLY A 143 -4.17 7.63 1.82
CA GLY A 143 -4.22 9.01 1.33
C GLY A 143 -5.53 9.72 1.67
N GLN A 144 -6.65 9.00 1.77
CA GLN A 144 -7.92 9.55 2.23
C GLN A 144 -7.84 9.93 3.72
N ASP A 145 -7.29 9.06 4.56
CA ASP A 145 -7.06 9.35 5.99
C ASP A 145 -6.19 10.61 6.20
N VAL A 146 -5.13 10.76 5.39
CA VAL A 146 -4.29 11.98 5.40
C VAL A 146 -5.09 13.21 5.01
N CYS A 147 -5.91 13.12 3.96
CA CYS A 147 -6.71 14.26 3.52
C CYS A 147 -7.79 14.64 4.54
N ASP A 148 -8.40 13.67 5.21
CA ASP A 148 -9.36 13.91 6.28
C ASP A 148 -8.71 14.58 7.49
N ALA A 149 -7.49 14.16 7.87
CA ALA A 149 -6.71 14.82 8.93
C ALA A 149 -6.40 16.29 8.61
N LEU A 150 -6.16 16.61 7.33
CA LEU A 150 -5.86 17.95 6.85
C LEU A 150 -7.11 18.78 6.50
N GLY A 151 -8.31 18.19 6.54
CA GLY A 151 -9.55 18.83 6.07
C GLY A 151 -9.56 19.13 4.56
N VAL A 152 -8.75 18.42 3.77
CA VAL A 152 -8.62 18.59 2.32
C VAL A 152 -9.58 17.67 1.60
N ARG A 153 -10.36 18.21 0.65
CA ARG A 153 -11.21 17.39 -0.22
C ARG A 153 -10.42 16.87 -1.41
N ARG A 154 -10.33 15.54 -1.53
CA ARG A 154 -9.79 14.88 -2.72
C ARG A 154 -10.78 14.91 -3.87
N ALA A 155 -10.29 15.17 -5.08
CA ALA A 155 -11.10 15.08 -6.29
C ALA A 155 -11.22 13.60 -6.72
N PRO A 156 -12.43 13.06 -6.92
CA PRO A 156 -12.61 11.71 -7.45
C PRO A 156 -11.97 11.58 -8.84
N THR A 157 -11.30 10.47 -9.09
CA THR A 157 -10.72 10.16 -10.41
C THR A 157 -11.22 8.81 -10.92
N ALA A 158 -10.98 8.52 -12.21
CA ALA A 158 -11.32 7.23 -12.78
C ALA A 158 -10.59 6.05 -12.10
N ARG A 159 -9.51 6.29 -11.34
CA ARG A 159 -8.75 5.27 -10.61
C ARG A 159 -9.56 4.61 -9.50
N LEU A 160 -10.61 5.26 -8.98
CA LEU A 160 -11.52 4.68 -7.99
C LEU A 160 -12.22 3.40 -8.47
N ARG A 161 -12.31 3.20 -9.79
CA ARG A 161 -12.81 1.93 -10.35
C ARG A 161 -12.00 0.72 -9.86
N HIS A 162 -10.70 0.90 -9.61
CA HIS A 162 -9.80 -0.16 -9.14
C HIS A 162 -10.06 -0.51 -7.68
N VAL A 163 -10.35 0.50 -6.86
CA VAL A 163 -10.77 0.35 -5.46
C VAL A 163 -12.10 -0.40 -5.38
N ALA A 164 -13.09 0.03 -6.17
CA ALA A 164 -14.38 -0.66 -6.25
C ALA A 164 -14.22 -2.09 -6.78
N HIS A 165 -13.37 -2.30 -7.79
CA HIS A 165 -13.10 -3.61 -8.37
C HIS A 165 -12.52 -4.57 -7.34
N ILE A 166 -11.46 -4.18 -6.63
CA ILE A 166 -10.85 -5.07 -5.64
C ILE A 166 -11.81 -5.36 -4.49
N GLY A 167 -12.56 -4.37 -4.00
CA GLY A 167 -13.58 -4.57 -2.97
C GLY A 167 -14.67 -5.58 -3.39
N ALA A 168 -15.16 -5.50 -4.62
CA ALA A 168 -16.12 -6.49 -5.13
C ALA A 168 -15.48 -7.89 -5.26
N ARG A 169 -14.22 -7.98 -5.72
CA ARG A 169 -13.51 -9.26 -5.92
C ARG A 169 -13.11 -9.94 -4.62
N THR A 170 -12.88 -9.20 -3.55
CA THR A 170 -12.48 -9.74 -2.24
C THR A 170 -13.63 -9.89 -1.26
N ARG A 171 -14.86 -9.48 -1.61
CA ARG A 171 -16.06 -9.64 -0.77
C ARG A 171 -16.18 -11.04 -0.20
N ASP A 172 -16.24 -12.05 -1.06
CA ASP A 172 -16.46 -13.45 -0.63
C ASP A 172 -15.28 -13.97 0.21
N PHE A 173 -14.05 -13.56 -0.15
CA PHE A 173 -12.85 -13.87 0.62
C PHE A 173 -12.93 -13.30 2.05
N ALA A 174 -13.46 -12.08 2.22
CA ALA A 174 -13.65 -11.49 3.54
C ALA A 174 -14.64 -12.28 4.42
N TYR A 175 -15.70 -12.84 3.84
CA TYR A 175 -16.61 -13.74 4.58
C TYR A 175 -15.92 -15.03 5.00
N LEU A 176 -15.19 -15.66 4.08
CA LEU A 176 -14.45 -16.89 4.35
C LEU A 176 -13.39 -16.69 5.44
N LEU A 177 -12.68 -15.56 5.45
CA LEU A 177 -11.66 -15.25 6.46
C LEU A 177 -12.23 -15.13 7.88
N HIS A 178 -13.53 -14.85 8.02
CA HIS A 178 -14.23 -14.72 9.30
C HIS A 178 -15.13 -15.92 9.61
N ASP A 179 -14.94 -17.05 8.92
CA ASP A 179 -15.77 -18.26 9.04
C ASP A 179 -17.27 -17.99 8.87
N ARG A 180 -17.63 -17.04 7.98
CA ARG A 180 -19.02 -16.67 7.67
C ARG A 180 -19.43 -17.20 6.32
N ARG A 181 -20.73 -17.52 6.19
CA ARG A 181 -21.35 -17.88 4.92
C ARG A 181 -21.35 -16.68 3.96
N VAL A 182 -20.88 -16.90 2.74
CA VAL A 182 -20.98 -15.92 1.64
C VAL A 182 -22.45 -15.66 1.30
N PRO A 183 -22.93 -14.40 1.29
CA PRO A 183 -24.28 -14.06 0.87
C PRO A 183 -24.55 -14.46 -0.59
N ALA A 184 -25.79 -14.85 -0.90
CA ALA A 184 -26.22 -15.05 -2.29
C ALA A 184 -26.28 -13.69 -3.02
N GLU A 185 -26.04 -13.69 -4.32
CA GLU A 185 -26.14 -12.51 -5.20
C GLU A 185 -27.59 -12.11 -5.51
#